data_AF-A0A7J4AD45-F1
#
_entry.id   AF-A0A7J4AD45-F1
#
_cell.length_a   1.000
_cell.length_b   1.000
_cell.length_c   1.000
_cell.angle_alpha   90.00
_cell.angle_beta   90.00
_cell.angle_gamma   90.00
#
_symmetry.space_group_name_H-M   'P 1'
#
loop_
_entity.id
_entity.type
_entity.pdbx_description
1 polymer ?
#
loop_
_entity_poly.entity_id
_entity_poly.type
_entity_poly.pdbx_seq_one_letter_code
_entity_poly.pdbx_strand_id
1 'polypeptide(L)'
;MIEREYIEEERIIEPEKLDIGGIDASGRWGLIVLPRVITDFDTSLVKEVKKLPRGKHIENCWQCGLCTAVGPVAHKEPRFNPRYFIYIVKMGYKSEINKLKEFVYFCQGCGLCSEACPKHVDPAGVMMALNILFDKI
;
A
#
# COMPACT_ATOMS: atom_id res chain seq x y z
N MET A 1 10.52 14.07 19.58
CA MET A 1 10.93 14.53 18.23
C MET A 1 10.00 13.85 17.27
N ILE A 2 9.05 14.61 16.73
CA ILE A 2 7.93 14.16 15.89
C ILE A 2 8.45 13.52 14.59
N GLU A 3 9.66 13.90 14.18
CA GLU A 3 10.27 13.49 12.91
C GLU A 3 10.65 12.00 12.87
N ARG A 4 10.97 11.39 14.02
CA ARG A 4 11.33 9.95 14.09
C ARG A 4 10.14 9.06 13.75
N GLU A 5 8.92 9.50 14.07
CA GLU A 5 7.69 8.74 13.85
C GLU A 5 7.38 8.53 12.36
N TYR A 6 7.98 9.33 11.47
CA TYR A 6 7.84 9.16 10.03
C TYR A 6 8.76 8.09 9.45
N ILE A 7 9.64 7.48 10.24
CA ILE A 7 10.62 6.47 9.81
C ILE A 7 10.25 5.12 10.43
N GLU A 8 10.08 4.12 9.58
CA GLU A 8 9.93 2.71 9.97
C GLU A 8 11.05 2.29 10.93
N GLU A 9 10.71 1.68 12.07
CA GLU A 9 11.70 1.29 13.10
C GLU A 9 12.76 0.35 12.53
N GLU A 10 12.36 -0.53 11.60
CA GLU A 10 13.24 -1.49 10.94
C GLU A 10 14.29 -0.81 10.05
N ARG A 11 14.13 0.48 9.75
CA ARG A 11 15.08 1.30 8.99
C ARG A 11 16.01 2.13 9.87
N ILE A 12 15.84 2.10 11.18
CA ILE A 12 16.67 2.84 12.12
C ILE A 12 17.68 1.88 12.72
N ILE A 13 18.96 2.09 12.41
CA ILE A 13 20.07 1.41 13.05
C ILE A 13 20.65 2.36 14.08
N GLU A 14 20.52 2.04 15.36
CA GLU A 14 21.10 2.79 16.47
C GLU A 14 22.15 1.90 17.16
N PRO A 15 23.46 2.10 16.90
CA PRO A 15 24.50 1.20 17.37
C PRO A 15 24.68 1.34 18.88
N GLU A 16 24.67 0.23 19.62
CA GLU A 16 24.92 0.26 21.08
C GLU A 16 26.33 0.75 21.42
N LYS A 17 27.31 0.46 20.56
CA LYS A 17 28.70 0.91 20.71
C LYS A 17 29.33 1.25 19.37
N LEU A 18 29.86 2.46 19.21
CA LEU A 18 30.55 2.91 18.00
C LEU A 18 31.68 3.88 18.34
N ASP A 19 32.92 3.54 17.98
CA ASP A 19 34.08 4.45 18.06
C ASP A 19 34.50 4.86 16.64
N ILE A 20 34.60 6.18 16.40
CA ILE A 20 35.06 6.74 15.13
C ILE A 20 36.34 7.52 15.40
N GLY A 21 37.47 6.82 15.41
CA GLY A 21 38.79 7.43 15.56
C GLY A 21 39.01 8.03 16.95
N GLY A 22 38.57 7.34 18.01
CA GLY A 22 38.65 7.80 19.39
C GLY A 22 37.50 8.69 19.85
N ILE A 23 36.50 8.90 18.98
CA ILE A 23 35.25 9.62 19.30
C ILE A 23 34.14 8.59 19.50
N ASP A 24 33.53 8.60 20.69
CA ASP A 24 32.34 7.80 20.97
C ASP A 24 31.12 8.36 20.21
N ALA A 25 30.67 7.61 19.21
CA ALA A 25 29.48 7.88 18.41
C ALA A 25 28.37 6.85 18.68
N SER A 26 28.33 6.26 19.88
CA SER A 26 27.32 5.28 20.26
C SER A 26 25.92 5.88 20.37
N GLY A 27 24.92 5.02 20.28
CA GLY A 27 23.51 5.35 20.34
C GLY A 27 23.11 6.30 19.21
N ARG A 28 22.36 7.34 19.59
CA ARG A 28 21.76 8.28 18.66
C ARG A 28 22.75 9.07 17.80
N TRP A 29 23.99 9.25 18.26
CA TRP A 29 25.03 9.95 17.51
C TRP A 29 25.51 9.17 16.28
N GLY A 30 25.42 7.84 16.34
CA GLY A 30 25.75 6.91 15.26
C GLY A 30 24.52 6.41 14.51
N LEU A 31 23.36 7.03 14.69
CA LEU A 31 22.12 6.58 14.09
C LEU A 31 22.19 6.64 12.57
N ILE A 32 21.89 5.52 11.91
CA ILE A 32 21.79 5.43 10.46
C ILE A 32 20.33 5.16 10.08
N VAL A 33 19.82 5.97 9.16
CA VAL A 33 18.52 5.73 8.52
C VAL A 33 18.75 5.03 7.20
N LEU A 34 18.25 3.80 7.07
CA LEU A 34 18.34 3.03 5.83
C LEU A 34 17.48 3.66 4.72
N PRO A 35 17.93 3.61 3.45
CA PRO A 35 17.25 4.26 2.34
C PRO A 35 15.88 3.61 2.07
N ARG A 36 14.88 4.42 1.70
CA ARG A 36 13.51 3.96 1.34
C ARG A 36 13.37 3.37 -0.07
N VAL A 37 14.47 2.93 -0.66
CA VAL A 37 14.46 2.37 -2.01
C VAL A 37 13.63 1.08 -2.00
N ILE A 38 12.67 1.01 -2.90
CA ILE A 38 11.86 -0.20 -3.12
C ILE A 38 12.62 -1.04 -4.14
N THR A 39 12.97 -2.28 -3.75
CA THR A 39 13.76 -3.21 -4.58
C THR A 39 12.98 -4.44 -5.00
N ASP A 40 11.83 -4.72 -4.36
CA ASP A 40 11.00 -5.90 -4.62
C ASP A 40 9.68 -5.50 -5.28
N PHE A 41 9.51 -5.93 -6.53
CA PHE A 41 8.34 -5.66 -7.36
C PHE A 41 7.76 -6.97 -7.90
N ASP A 42 6.46 -7.18 -7.68
CA ASP A 42 5.75 -8.35 -8.21
C ASP A 42 4.41 -7.97 -8.86
N THR A 43 4.42 -8.03 -10.19
CA THR A 43 3.25 -7.75 -11.03
C THR A 43 2.37 -8.98 -11.29
N SER A 44 2.66 -10.13 -10.69
CA SER A 44 1.80 -11.32 -10.85
C SER A 44 0.41 -11.09 -10.28
N LEU A 45 0.29 -10.34 -9.19
CA LEU A 45 -0.98 -10.09 -8.52
C LEU A 45 -2.00 -9.36 -9.40
N VAL A 46 -1.57 -8.35 -10.18
CA VAL A 46 -2.49 -7.67 -11.12
C VAL A 46 -2.99 -8.63 -12.21
N LYS A 47 -2.17 -9.62 -12.62
CA LYS A 47 -2.60 -10.65 -13.57
C LYS A 47 -3.66 -11.57 -12.95
N GLU A 48 -3.50 -11.96 -11.68
CA GLU A 48 -4.50 -12.76 -10.96
C GLU A 48 -5.82 -12.00 -10.79
N VAL A 49 -5.76 -10.71 -10.44
CA VAL A 49 -6.97 -9.87 -10.36
C VAL A 49 -7.69 -9.79 -11.71
N LYS A 50 -6.95 -9.67 -12.83
CA LYS A 50 -7.54 -9.62 -14.17
C LYS A 50 -8.26 -10.91 -14.58
N LYS A 51 -7.87 -12.07 -14.03
CA LYS A 51 -8.56 -13.34 -14.29
C LYS A 51 -9.95 -13.37 -13.64
N LEU A 52 -10.19 -12.57 -12.60
CA LEU A 52 -11.47 -12.50 -11.92
C LEU A 52 -12.47 -11.62 -12.71
N PRO A 53 -13.77 -11.98 -12.75
CA PRO A 53 -14.75 -11.35 -13.64
C PRO A 53 -14.80 -9.82 -13.54
N ARG A 54 -14.70 -9.29 -12.31
CA ARG A 54 -14.80 -7.86 -11.99
C ARG A 54 -13.44 -7.14 -11.96
N GLY A 55 -12.33 -7.85 -12.20
CA GLY A 55 -10.97 -7.27 -12.19
C GLY A 55 -10.40 -6.97 -13.58
N LYS A 56 -11.09 -7.35 -14.66
CA LYS A 56 -10.60 -7.30 -16.05
C LYS A 56 -10.02 -5.94 -16.48
N HIS A 57 -10.63 -4.85 -16.02
CA HIS A 57 -10.29 -3.49 -16.46
C HIS A 57 -9.40 -2.71 -15.48
N ILE A 58 -8.81 -3.37 -14.48
CA ILE A 58 -7.97 -2.71 -13.46
C ILE A 58 -6.86 -1.82 -14.05
N GLU A 59 -6.27 -2.23 -15.17
CA GLU A 59 -5.19 -1.49 -15.83
C GLU A 59 -5.61 -0.12 -16.37
N ASN A 60 -6.91 0.08 -16.66
CA ASN A 60 -7.44 1.36 -17.13
C ASN A 60 -7.36 2.47 -16.07
N CYS A 61 -7.09 2.12 -14.82
CA CYS A 61 -7.00 3.08 -13.72
C CYS A 61 -5.81 4.04 -13.91
N TRP A 62 -6.13 5.32 -14.03
CA TRP A 62 -5.21 6.47 -14.11
C TRP A 62 -5.17 7.33 -12.84
N GLN A 63 -5.64 6.80 -11.70
CA GLN A 63 -5.46 7.43 -10.38
C GLN A 63 -6.21 8.75 -10.10
N CYS A 64 -7.33 9.02 -10.78
CA CYS A 64 -8.14 10.24 -10.55
C CYS A 64 -8.76 10.39 -9.14
N GLY A 65 -8.94 9.31 -8.38
CA GLY A 65 -9.41 9.35 -6.98
C GLY A 65 -10.90 9.51 -6.73
N LEU A 66 -11.73 9.52 -7.76
CA LEU A 66 -13.18 9.58 -7.59
C LEU A 66 -13.74 8.41 -6.77
N CYS A 67 -13.15 7.21 -6.88
CA CYS A 67 -13.52 6.04 -6.08
C CYS A 67 -13.34 6.24 -4.57
N THR A 68 -12.32 7.01 -4.16
CA THR A 68 -12.06 7.36 -2.77
C THR A 68 -13.04 8.44 -2.30
N ALA A 69 -13.35 9.41 -3.17
CA ALA A 69 -14.25 10.52 -2.84
C ALA A 69 -15.70 10.07 -2.60
N VAL A 70 -16.22 9.11 -3.38
CA VAL A 70 -17.60 8.61 -3.25
C VAL A 70 -17.74 7.48 -2.21
N GLY A 71 -16.64 6.85 -1.80
CA GLY A 71 -16.67 5.70 -0.91
C GLY A 71 -16.85 6.11 0.56
N PRO A 72 -17.86 5.62 1.28
CA PRO A 72 -18.13 6.06 2.66
C PRO A 72 -17.05 5.61 3.66
N VAL A 73 -16.37 4.51 3.36
CA VAL A 73 -15.36 3.91 4.24
C VAL A 73 -14.06 4.69 4.23
N ALA A 74 -13.60 5.13 3.05
CA ALA A 74 -12.32 5.82 2.91
C ALA A 74 -12.25 7.16 3.66
N HIS A 75 -13.41 7.78 3.93
CA HIS A 75 -13.53 8.99 4.75
C HIS A 75 -13.38 8.72 6.26
N LYS A 76 -13.77 7.52 6.71
CA LYS A 76 -13.69 7.13 8.13
C LYS A 76 -12.40 6.40 8.47
N GLU A 77 -11.92 5.57 7.55
CA GLU A 77 -10.68 4.82 7.66
C GLU A 77 -9.77 5.18 6.47
N PRO A 78 -8.89 6.18 6.62
CA PRO A 78 -8.02 6.65 5.54
C PRO A 78 -7.05 5.58 5.00
N ARG A 79 -6.74 4.54 5.79
CA ARG A 79 -5.90 3.41 5.35
C ARG A 79 -6.62 2.54 4.32
N PHE A 80 -7.96 2.53 4.34
CA PHE A 80 -8.75 1.94 3.27
C PHE A 80 -8.94 2.93 2.13
N ASN A 81 -8.09 2.82 1.10
CA ASN A 81 -8.17 3.67 -0.07
C ASN A 81 -8.17 2.84 -1.37
N PRO A 82 -9.33 2.64 -2.03
CA PRO A 82 -9.41 1.78 -3.22
C PRO A 82 -8.55 2.28 -4.37
N ARG A 83 -8.33 3.60 -4.49
CA ARG A 83 -7.38 4.17 -5.47
C ARG A 83 -5.97 3.67 -5.21
N TYR A 84 -5.52 3.73 -3.95
CA TYR A 84 -4.16 3.38 -3.57
C TYR A 84 -3.92 1.87 -3.65
N PHE A 85 -4.89 1.04 -3.24
CA PHE A 85 -4.82 -0.41 -3.46
C PHE A 85 -4.64 -0.76 -4.95
N ILE A 86 -5.42 -0.15 -5.84
CA ILE A 86 -5.27 -0.37 -7.28
C ILE A 86 -3.87 0.07 -7.76
N TYR A 87 -3.33 1.16 -7.22
CA TYR A 87 -1.99 1.64 -7.56
C TYR A 87 -0.90 0.65 -7.17
N ILE A 88 -0.83 0.27 -5.89
CA ILE A 88 0.24 -0.61 -5.37
C ILE A 88 0.18 -2.00 -6.00
N VAL A 89 -1.01 -2.50 -6.31
CA VAL A 89 -1.21 -3.78 -7.00
C VAL A 89 -0.75 -3.70 -8.45
N LYS A 90 -1.08 -2.62 -9.17
CA LYS A 90 -0.58 -2.41 -10.54
C LYS A 90 0.93 -2.26 -10.59
N MET A 91 1.51 -1.58 -9.61
CA MET A 91 2.95 -1.35 -9.54
C MET A 91 3.72 -2.55 -8.98
N GLY A 92 3.04 -3.47 -8.29
CA GLY A 92 3.63 -4.66 -7.68
C GLY A 92 4.41 -4.40 -6.40
N TYR A 93 4.09 -3.36 -5.63
CA TYR A 93 4.87 -2.93 -4.47
C TYR A 93 4.62 -3.87 -3.28
N LYS A 94 5.34 -5.00 -3.21
CA LYS A 94 5.07 -6.09 -2.26
C LYS A 94 5.06 -5.65 -0.80
N SER A 95 6.07 -4.88 -0.39
CA SER A 95 6.16 -4.37 0.99
C SER A 95 4.95 -3.51 1.36
N GLU A 96 4.52 -2.63 0.46
CA GLU A 96 3.35 -1.77 0.68
C GLU A 96 2.03 -2.55 0.66
N ILE A 97 1.90 -3.54 -0.22
CA ILE A 97 0.76 -4.46 -0.23
C ILE A 97 0.65 -5.18 1.11
N ASN A 98 1.75 -5.70 1.64
CA ASN A 98 1.76 -6.43 2.92
C ASN A 98 1.36 -5.54 4.10
N LYS A 99 1.76 -4.25 4.10
CA LYS A 99 1.34 -3.31 5.15
C LYS A 99 -0.14 -2.98 5.11
N LEU A 100 -0.75 -3.02 3.92
CA LEU A 100 -2.11 -2.52 3.73
C LEU A 100 -3.15 -3.63 3.56
N LYS A 101 -2.73 -4.87 3.33
CA LYS A 101 -3.65 -5.98 2.99
C LYS A 101 -4.76 -6.17 4.02
N GLU A 102 -4.52 -5.94 5.30
CA GLU A 102 -5.53 -6.03 6.37
C GLU A 102 -6.67 -5.02 6.23
N PHE A 103 -6.45 -3.89 5.57
CA PHE A 103 -7.48 -2.87 5.39
C PHE A 103 -8.42 -3.20 4.22
N VAL A 104 -8.10 -4.18 3.36
CA VAL A 104 -8.95 -4.50 2.20
C VAL A 104 -10.36 -4.97 2.60
N TYR A 105 -10.47 -5.66 3.75
CA TYR A 105 -11.72 -6.20 4.29
C TYR A 105 -12.72 -5.11 4.70
N PHE A 106 -12.28 -3.86 4.83
CA PHE A 106 -13.16 -2.74 5.13
C PHE A 106 -14.10 -2.41 3.95
N CYS A 107 -13.81 -2.91 2.75
CA CYS A 107 -14.70 -2.77 1.60
C CYS A 107 -16.06 -3.44 1.86
N GLN A 108 -17.13 -2.64 1.87
CA GLN A 108 -18.50 -3.13 2.06
C GLN A 108 -19.17 -3.62 0.76
N GLY A 109 -18.45 -3.66 -0.36
CA GLY A 109 -19.01 -4.11 -1.64
C GLY A 109 -20.14 -3.25 -2.22
N CYS A 110 -20.36 -2.03 -1.71
CA CYS A 110 -21.50 -1.16 -2.07
C CYS A 110 -21.56 -0.69 -3.54
N GLY A 111 -20.47 -0.80 -4.31
CA GLY A 111 -20.47 -0.52 -5.75
C GLY A 111 -20.42 0.97 -6.16
N LEU A 112 -20.61 1.92 -5.25
CA LEU A 112 -20.60 3.37 -5.55
C LEU A 112 -19.35 3.82 -6.33
N CYS A 113 -18.18 3.31 -5.95
CA CYS A 113 -16.92 3.64 -6.59
C CYS A 113 -16.79 3.08 -8.02
N SER A 114 -17.51 1.99 -8.33
CA SER A 114 -17.54 1.35 -9.63
C SER A 114 -18.46 2.11 -10.59
N GLU A 115 -19.61 2.56 -10.11
CA GLU A 115 -20.52 3.42 -10.88
C GLU A 115 -19.89 4.77 -11.19
N ALA A 116 -19.17 5.36 -10.23
CA ALA A 116 -18.53 6.65 -10.42
C ALA A 116 -17.31 6.61 -11.36
N CYS A 117 -16.74 5.44 -11.68
CA CYS A 117 -15.45 5.39 -12.38
C CYS A 117 -15.55 5.83 -13.87
N PRO A 118 -14.87 6.91 -14.30
CA PRO A 118 -14.92 7.39 -15.69
C PRO A 118 -14.15 6.50 -16.67
N LYS A 119 -13.38 5.53 -16.17
CA LYS A 119 -12.60 4.58 -16.96
C LYS A 119 -13.16 3.17 -16.93
N HIS A 120 -14.36 3.00 -16.35
CA HIS A 120 -15.04 1.71 -16.20
C HIS A 120 -14.17 0.64 -15.53
N VAL A 121 -13.29 1.07 -14.61
CA VAL A 121 -12.71 0.16 -13.62
C VAL A 121 -13.81 -0.17 -12.63
N ASP A 122 -13.78 -1.36 -12.05
CA ASP A 122 -14.68 -1.77 -10.98
C ASP A 122 -13.90 -1.86 -9.66
N PRO A 123 -13.67 -0.76 -8.92
CA PRO A 123 -12.85 -0.78 -7.72
C PRO A 123 -13.47 -1.66 -6.63
N ALA A 124 -14.80 -1.73 -6.50
CA ALA A 124 -15.44 -2.63 -5.56
C ALA A 124 -15.13 -4.10 -5.90
N GLY A 125 -15.22 -4.45 -7.19
CA GLY A 125 -14.82 -5.77 -7.70
C GLY A 125 -13.35 -6.08 -7.48
N VAL A 126 -12.47 -5.11 -7.68
CA VAL A 126 -11.04 -5.26 -7.39
C VAL A 126 -10.80 -5.46 -5.89
N MET A 127 -11.46 -4.73 -5.00
CA MET A 127 -11.28 -4.94 -3.56
C MET A 127 -11.74 -6.34 -3.13
N MET A 128 -12.87 -6.83 -3.66
CA MET A 128 -13.32 -8.21 -3.43
C MET A 128 -12.32 -9.25 -3.96
N ALA A 129 -11.77 -9.02 -5.15
CA ALA A 129 -10.71 -9.87 -5.72
C ALA A 129 -9.47 -9.92 -4.82
N LEU A 130 -9.01 -8.76 -4.35
CA LEU A 130 -7.85 -8.66 -3.47
C LEU A 130 -8.10 -9.32 -2.12
N ASN A 131 -9.29 -9.21 -1.56
CA ASN A 131 -9.66 -9.90 -0.32
C ASN A 131 -9.43 -11.42 -0.43
N ILE A 132 -9.91 -12.05 -1.52
CA ILE A 132 -9.70 -13.49 -1.79
C ILE A 132 -8.23 -13.84 -2.05
N LEU A 133 -7.49 -12.96 -2.71
CA LEU A 133 -6.11 -13.22 -3.11
C LEU A 133 -5.11 -12.99 -1.96
N PHE A 134 -5.37 -12.04 -1.08
CA PHE A 134 -4.53 -11.75 0.09
C PHE A 134 -4.61 -12.85 1.16
N ASP A 135 -5.72 -13.57 1.26
CA ASP A 135 -5.80 -14.79 2.08
C ASP A 135 -4.79 -15.88 1.64
N LYS A 136 -4.27 -15.79 0.42
CA LYS A 136 -3.35 -16.79 -0.17
C LYS A 136 -1.87 -16.37 -0.13
N ILE A 137 -1.56 -15.18 0.40
CA ILE A 137 -0.22 -14.55 0.42
C ILE A 137 0.17 -14.19 1.85
#